data_AF-A0A4Q5U9D7-F1
#
_entry.id   AF-A0A4Q5U9D7-F1
#
_cell.length_a   1.000
_cell.length_b   1.000
_cell.length_c   1.000
_cell.angle_alpha   90.00
_cell.angle_beta   90.00
_cell.angle_gamma   90.00
#
_symmetry.space_group_name_H-M   'P 1'
#
loop_
_entity.id
_entity.type
_entity.pdbx_description
1 polymer ?
#
loop_
_entity_poly.entity_id
_entity_poly.type
_entity_poly.pdbx_seq_one_letter_code
_entity_poly.pdbx_strand_id
1 'polypeptide(L)'
;MKKTWNYWTVCLLFTITCIVINSTVFAFPCMLNLEFAKSAAAMEDYIRPSGYHRLLMNTLVDYGFLIGYGLLAFFSLKIILEVFQGNVNSWIYLLSFITGALDAFENIFLLLSATRERAVYSDAYFWAVRIKWATAIIIVLVIAIVIIFSLIVLLRARPNRSSGT
;
A
#
# COMPACT_ATOMS: atom_id res chain seq x y z
N MET A 1 16.70 -15.49 5.99
CA MET A 1 17.11 -14.15 6.46
C MET A 1 17.75 -13.23 5.42
N LYS A 2 19.04 -13.31 5.01
CA LYS A 2 19.67 -12.27 4.14
C LYS A 2 18.91 -11.98 2.83
N LYS A 3 18.46 -13.02 2.12
CA LYS A 3 17.65 -12.86 0.89
C LYS A 3 16.30 -12.19 1.17
N THR A 4 15.61 -12.59 2.25
CA THR A 4 14.34 -12.00 2.71
C THR A 4 14.49 -10.50 2.94
N TRP A 5 15.55 -10.08 3.63
CA TRP A 5 15.88 -8.67 3.85
C TRP A 5 16.13 -7.89 2.56
N ASN A 6 16.86 -8.48 1.60
CA ASN A 6 17.09 -7.82 0.31
C ASN A 6 15.79 -7.60 -0.45
N TYR A 7 14.92 -8.61 -0.53
CA TYR A 7 13.62 -8.47 -1.18
C TYR A 7 12.74 -7.45 -0.47
N TRP A 8 12.72 -7.47 0.86
CA TRP A 8 12.01 -6.48 1.67
C TRP A 8 12.48 -5.06 1.35
N THR A 9 13.79 -4.80 1.30
CA THR A 9 14.34 -3.49 0.97
C THR A 9 13.96 -3.05 -0.44
N VAL A 10 14.02 -3.95 -1.43
CA VAL A 10 13.60 -3.65 -2.81
C VAL A 10 12.12 -3.28 -2.84
N CYS A 11 11.25 -4.04 -2.17
CA CYS A 11 9.83 -3.73 -2.07
C CYS A 11 9.58 -2.39 -1.36
N LEU A 12 10.33 -2.08 -0.30
CA LEU A 12 10.23 -0.80 0.42
C LEU A 12 10.58 0.36 -0.50
N LEU A 13 11.73 0.29 -1.18
CA LEU A 13 12.17 1.35 -2.09
C LEU A 13 11.19 1.52 -3.25
N PHE A 14 10.72 0.42 -3.85
CA PHE A 14 9.72 0.46 -4.90
C PHE A 14 8.41 1.10 -4.42
N THR A 15 7.92 0.73 -3.22
CA THR A 15 6.72 1.32 -2.62
C THR A 15 6.88 2.82 -2.40
N ILE A 16 8.04 3.26 -1.88
CA ILE A 16 8.36 4.69 -1.70
C ILE A 16 8.38 5.41 -3.06
N THR A 17 9.00 4.82 -4.08
CA THR A 17 9.03 5.38 -5.43
C THR A 17 7.62 5.55 -5.99
N CYS A 18 6.73 4.55 -5.84
CA CYS A 18 5.33 4.67 -6.23
C CYS A 18 4.62 5.80 -5.49
N ILE A 19 4.80 5.92 -4.16
CA ILE A 19 4.22 7.02 -3.36
C ILE A 19 4.71 8.38 -3.87
N VAL A 20 6.01 8.54 -4.09
CA VAL A 20 6.59 9.80 -4.59
C VAL A 20 6.04 10.12 -5.98
N ILE A 21 6.03 9.17 -6.92
CA ILE A 21 5.49 9.39 -8.26
C ILE A 21 4.01 9.76 -8.20
N ASN A 22 3.21 9.05 -7.40
CA ASN A 22 1.78 9.30 -7.30
C ASN A 22 1.49 10.67 -6.66
N SER A 23 2.22 11.05 -5.62
CA SER A 23 2.03 12.32 -4.91
C SER A 23 2.60 13.56 -5.63
N THR A 24 3.55 13.39 -6.55
CA THR A 24 4.21 14.52 -7.23
C THR A 24 3.82 14.69 -8.69
N VAL A 25 3.67 13.58 -9.42
CA VAL A 25 3.42 13.61 -10.87
C VAL A 25 1.94 13.42 -11.17
N PHE A 26 1.31 12.44 -10.50
CA PHE A 26 -0.08 12.03 -10.78
C PHE A 26 -1.04 12.36 -9.64
N ALA A 27 -0.73 13.41 -8.88
CA ALA A 27 -1.49 13.77 -7.69
C ALA A 27 -2.95 14.06 -8.03
N PHE A 28 -3.84 13.23 -7.51
CA PHE A 28 -5.28 13.45 -7.59
C PHE A 28 -5.76 14.17 -6.32
N PRO A 29 -6.20 15.44 -6.41
CA PRO A 29 -6.68 16.13 -5.23
C PRO A 29 -7.96 15.48 -4.74
N CYS A 30 -8.12 15.41 -3.42
CA CYS A 30 -9.29 14.80 -2.78
C CYS A 30 -9.46 13.28 -3.03
N MET A 31 -8.38 12.54 -3.31
CA MET A 31 -8.43 11.07 -3.48
C MET A 31 -9.15 10.39 -2.31
N LEU A 32 -8.82 10.75 -1.06
CA LEU A 32 -9.49 10.17 0.11
C LEU A 32 -11.02 10.43 0.11
N ASN A 33 -11.47 11.63 -0.28
CA ASN A 33 -12.90 11.92 -0.39
C ASN A 33 -13.56 11.08 -1.49
N LEU A 34 -12.84 10.83 -2.59
CA LEU A 34 -13.29 9.97 -3.68
C LEU A 34 -13.48 8.53 -3.20
N GLU A 35 -12.50 7.96 -2.50
CA GLU A 35 -12.59 6.60 -1.93
C GLU A 35 -13.80 6.47 -0.99
N PHE A 36 -14.00 7.49 -0.14
CA PHE A 36 -15.08 7.53 0.84
C PHE A 36 -16.41 8.09 0.29
N ALA A 37 -16.54 8.28 -1.02
CA ALA A 37 -17.79 8.68 -1.63
C ALA A 37 -18.93 7.69 -1.28
N LYS A 38 -20.13 8.24 -1.07
CA LYS A 38 -21.34 7.48 -0.67
C LYS A 38 -22.35 7.31 -1.82
N SER A 39 -22.04 7.86 -2.98
CA SER A 39 -22.91 7.81 -4.17
C SER A 39 -22.10 8.12 -5.42
N ALA A 40 -22.65 7.76 -6.59
CA ALA A 40 -22.09 8.16 -7.88
C ALA A 40 -22.03 9.69 -8.03
N ALA A 41 -23.03 10.42 -7.53
CA ALA A 41 -23.04 11.89 -7.59
C ALA A 41 -21.88 12.50 -6.80
N ALA A 42 -21.67 12.05 -5.55
CA ALA A 42 -20.54 12.53 -4.74
C ALA A 42 -19.19 12.19 -5.39
N MET A 43 -19.08 10.99 -5.97
CA MET A 43 -17.90 10.56 -6.70
C MET A 43 -17.63 11.46 -7.93
N GLU A 44 -18.67 11.78 -8.70
CA GLU A 44 -18.60 12.70 -9.85
C GLU A 44 -18.13 14.10 -9.45
N ASP A 45 -18.64 14.63 -8.34
CA ASP A 45 -18.29 15.95 -7.80
C ASP A 45 -16.80 16.04 -7.44
N TYR A 46 -16.19 14.94 -7.00
CA TYR A 46 -14.75 14.87 -6.73
C TYR A 46 -13.91 14.63 -7.98
N ILE A 47 -14.45 13.93 -8.99
CA ILE A 47 -13.69 13.62 -10.21
C ILE A 47 -13.61 14.80 -11.16
N ARG A 48 -14.74 15.46 -11.42
CA ARG A 48 -14.85 16.50 -12.46
C ARG A 48 -13.84 17.65 -12.32
N PRO A 49 -13.57 18.22 -11.14
CA PRO A 49 -12.60 19.31 -11.00
C PRO A 49 -11.17 18.90 -11.38
N SER A 50 -10.82 17.63 -11.16
CA SER A 50 -9.47 17.08 -11.38
C SER A 50 -9.29 16.47 -12.77
N GLY A 51 -10.38 15.99 -13.36
CA GLY A 51 -10.43 15.37 -14.68
C GLY A 51 -10.20 13.85 -14.68
N TYR A 52 -10.93 13.15 -15.55
CA TYR A 52 -10.87 11.68 -15.71
C TYR A 52 -9.51 11.16 -16.16
N HIS A 53 -8.79 11.91 -17.01
CA HIS A 53 -7.44 11.51 -17.43
C HIS A 53 -6.45 11.47 -16.26
N ARG A 54 -6.57 12.42 -15.32
CA ARG A 54 -5.72 12.43 -14.13
C ARG A 54 -6.06 11.27 -13.20
N LEU A 55 -7.34 10.96 -13.04
CA LEU A 55 -7.80 9.78 -12.31
C LEU A 55 -7.20 8.51 -12.93
N LEU A 56 -7.26 8.37 -14.26
CA LEU A 56 -6.68 7.22 -14.97
C LEU A 56 -5.21 7.02 -14.63
N MET A 57 -4.39 8.07 -14.74
CA MET A 57 -2.96 7.97 -14.48
C MET A 57 -2.65 7.67 -13.01
N ASN A 58 -3.37 8.31 -12.09
CA ASN A 58 -3.26 8.05 -10.66
C ASN A 58 -3.58 6.58 -10.33
N THR A 59 -4.73 6.08 -10.79
CA THR A 59 -5.17 4.70 -10.57
C THR A 59 -4.21 3.67 -11.19
N LEU A 60 -3.63 3.95 -12.37
CA LEU A 60 -2.63 3.05 -12.98
C LEU A 60 -1.35 2.95 -12.14
N VAL A 61 -0.89 4.05 -11.56
CA VAL A 61 0.26 4.05 -10.65
C VAL A 61 -0.08 3.35 -9.33
N ASP A 62 -1.31 3.48 -8.84
CA ASP A 62 -1.77 2.77 -7.66
C ASP A 62 -1.75 1.24 -7.82
N TYR A 63 -1.98 0.70 -9.03
CA TYR A 63 -1.74 -0.73 -9.28
C TYR A 63 -0.27 -1.15 -9.09
N GLY A 64 0.67 -0.25 -9.42
CA GLY A 64 2.09 -0.47 -9.11
C GLY A 64 2.34 -0.44 -7.60
N PHE A 65 1.81 0.58 -6.92
CA PHE A 65 1.88 0.70 -5.45
C PHE A 65 1.34 -0.56 -4.76
N LEU A 66 0.20 -1.06 -5.21
CA LEU A 66 -0.48 -2.29 -4.78
C LEU A 66 0.44 -3.50 -4.69
N ILE A 67 1.18 -3.76 -5.77
CA ILE A 67 2.14 -4.86 -5.84
C ILE A 67 3.27 -4.62 -4.84
N GLY A 68 3.78 -3.39 -4.78
CA GLY A 68 4.86 -3.00 -3.88
C GLY A 68 4.52 -3.22 -2.42
N TYR A 69 3.41 -2.66 -1.95
CA TYR A 69 3.04 -2.73 -0.54
C TYR A 69 2.57 -4.13 -0.13
N GLY A 70 1.89 -4.87 -1.01
CA GLY A 70 1.49 -6.25 -0.74
C GLY A 70 2.70 -7.16 -0.53
N LEU A 71 3.70 -7.07 -1.42
CA LEU A 71 4.96 -7.79 -1.25
C LEU A 71 5.76 -7.30 -0.03
N LEU A 72 5.74 -5.99 0.25
CA LEU A 72 6.37 -5.42 1.44
C LEU A 72 5.76 -6.01 2.72
N ALA A 73 4.43 -6.07 2.79
CA ALA A 73 3.71 -6.68 3.91
C ALA A 73 4.04 -8.17 4.06
N PHE A 74 4.07 -8.91 2.95
CA PHE A 74 4.45 -10.32 2.92
C PHE A 74 5.85 -10.55 3.50
N PHE A 75 6.85 -9.81 3.02
CA PHE A 75 8.23 -9.94 3.49
C PHE A 75 8.39 -9.44 4.93
N SER A 76 7.65 -8.40 5.34
CA SER A 76 7.62 -7.95 6.74
C SER A 76 7.15 -9.07 7.67
N LEU A 77 6.02 -9.71 7.33
CA LEU A 77 5.49 -10.82 8.10
C LEU A 77 6.48 -11.99 8.14
N LYS A 78 7.10 -12.32 7.00
CA LYS A 78 8.14 -13.36 6.93
C LYS A 78 9.32 -13.08 7.84
N ILE A 79 9.79 -11.83 7.92
CA ILE A 79 10.88 -11.41 8.82
C ILE A 79 10.45 -11.61 10.28
N ILE A 80 9.27 -11.15 10.67
CA ILE A 80 8.74 -11.30 12.04
C ILE A 80 8.71 -12.78 12.41
N LEU A 81 8.14 -13.63 11.55
CA LEU A 81 8.02 -15.06 11.82
C LEU A 81 9.38 -15.77 11.91
N GLU A 82 10.33 -15.43 11.02
CA GLU A 82 11.71 -15.96 11.09
C GLU A 82 12.40 -15.54 12.40
N VAL A 83 12.20 -14.31 12.88
CA VAL A 83 12.82 -13.79 14.12
C VAL A 83 12.24 -14.45 15.37
N PHE A 84 10.92 -14.65 15.42
CA PHE A 84 10.26 -15.26 16.59
C PHE A 84 10.26 -16.79 16.55
N GLN A 85 10.91 -17.42 15.56
CA GLN A 85 10.94 -18.88 15.37
C GLN A 85 9.55 -19.52 15.39
N GLY A 86 8.54 -18.80 14.91
CA GLY A 86 7.15 -19.24 14.96
C GLY A 86 6.90 -20.36 13.95
N ASN A 87 6.34 -21.49 14.40
CA ASN A 87 5.72 -22.47 13.52
C ASN A 87 4.37 -21.93 13.05
N VAL A 88 4.39 -21.16 11.96
CA VAL A 88 3.17 -20.50 11.47
C VAL A 88 2.73 -21.09 10.16
N ASN A 89 1.42 -21.31 10.08
CA ASN A 89 0.75 -21.85 8.92
C ASN A 89 0.87 -20.87 7.74
N SER A 90 1.18 -21.37 6.55
CA SER A 90 1.39 -20.56 5.34
C SER A 90 0.18 -19.69 4.96
N TRP A 91 -1.01 -20.03 5.43
CA TRP A 91 -2.22 -19.21 5.27
C TRP A 91 -2.09 -17.79 5.85
N ILE A 92 -1.25 -17.56 6.87
CA ILE A 92 -1.06 -16.22 7.44
C ILE A 92 -0.52 -15.22 6.40
N TYR A 93 0.23 -15.72 5.41
CA TYR A 93 0.75 -14.88 4.34
C TYR A 93 -0.35 -14.37 3.41
N LEU A 94 -1.50 -15.06 3.31
CA LEU A 94 -2.62 -14.54 2.54
C LEU A 94 -3.20 -13.26 3.15
N LEU A 95 -3.09 -13.08 4.46
CA LEU A 95 -3.52 -11.85 5.13
C LEU A 95 -2.79 -10.63 4.59
N SER A 96 -1.53 -10.78 4.16
CA SER A 96 -0.75 -9.68 3.57
C SER A 96 -1.27 -9.21 2.21
N PHE A 97 -2.10 -10.02 1.54
CA PHE A 97 -2.69 -9.69 0.24
C PHE A 97 -4.17 -9.28 0.32
N ILE A 98 -4.84 -9.41 1.47
CA ILE A 98 -6.27 -9.05 1.59
C ILE A 98 -6.49 -7.57 1.28
N THR A 99 -5.72 -6.69 1.92
CA THR A 99 -5.80 -5.24 1.65
C THR A 99 -5.52 -4.97 0.17
N GLY A 100 -4.52 -5.65 -0.42
CA GLY A 100 -4.20 -5.53 -1.84
C GLY A 100 -5.33 -5.99 -2.77
N ALA A 101 -6.03 -7.07 -2.44
CA ALA A 101 -7.15 -7.54 -3.24
C ALA A 101 -8.32 -6.54 -3.21
N LEU A 102 -8.62 -5.97 -2.05
CA LEU A 102 -9.72 -4.99 -1.89
C LEU A 102 -9.40 -3.66 -2.59
N ASP A 103 -8.15 -3.23 -2.53
CA ASP A 103 -7.64 -2.01 -3.16
C ASP A 103 -7.55 -2.18 -4.70
N ALA A 104 -7.16 -3.36 -5.19
CA ALA A 104 -7.28 -3.68 -6.62
C ALA A 104 -8.74 -3.68 -7.07
N PHE A 105 -9.65 -4.25 -6.28
CA PHE A 105 -11.08 -4.26 -6.58
C PHE A 105 -11.67 -2.84 -6.65
N GLU A 106 -11.32 -1.98 -5.71
CA GLU A 106 -11.68 -0.56 -5.77
C GLU A 106 -11.13 0.11 -7.04
N ASN A 107 -9.84 -0.09 -7.34
CA ASN A 107 -9.20 0.51 -8.51
C ASN A 107 -9.83 0.08 -9.83
N ILE A 108 -10.53 -1.06 -9.89
CA ILE A 108 -11.37 -1.41 -11.04
C ILE A 108 -12.50 -0.39 -11.24
N PHE A 109 -13.18 0.05 -10.17
CA PHE A 109 -14.25 1.06 -10.27
C PHE A 109 -13.71 2.44 -10.63
N LEU A 110 -12.55 2.83 -10.08
CA LEU A 110 -11.90 4.09 -10.45
C LEU A 110 -11.45 4.07 -11.91
N LEU A 111 -10.87 2.95 -12.37
CA LEU A 111 -10.46 2.77 -13.76
C LEU A 111 -11.67 2.76 -14.71
N LEU A 112 -12.76 2.09 -14.34
CA LEU A 112 -14.02 2.13 -15.10
C LEU A 112 -14.60 3.54 -15.14
N SER A 113 -14.48 4.30 -14.05
CA SER A 113 -14.94 5.69 -14.01
C SER A 113 -14.11 6.58 -14.94
N ALA A 114 -12.79 6.41 -14.90
CA ALA A 114 -11.83 7.11 -15.75
C ALA A 114 -12.03 6.81 -17.24
N THR A 115 -12.20 5.54 -17.60
CA THR A 115 -12.33 5.10 -19.01
C THR A 115 -13.70 5.38 -19.61
N ARG A 116 -14.75 5.45 -18.80
CA ARG A 116 -16.13 5.76 -19.25
C ARG A 116 -16.49 7.23 -19.09
N GLU A 117 -15.57 8.05 -18.58
CA GLU A 117 -15.75 9.48 -18.30
C GLU A 117 -17.03 9.79 -17.51
N ARG A 118 -17.35 8.91 -16.55
CA ARG A 118 -18.49 9.05 -15.65
C ARG A 118 -18.23 8.29 -14.36
N ALA A 119 -18.72 8.77 -13.22
CA ALA A 119 -18.64 8.02 -11.96
C ALA A 119 -19.32 6.65 -12.06
N VAL A 120 -18.57 5.58 -11.77
CA VAL A 120 -19.06 4.20 -11.67
C VAL A 120 -19.02 3.79 -10.21
N TYR A 121 -20.20 3.73 -9.60
CA TYR A 121 -20.38 3.42 -8.19
C TYR A 121 -21.22 2.15 -8.01
N SER A 122 -20.92 1.39 -6.96
CA SER A 122 -21.77 0.29 -6.48
C SER A 122 -21.59 0.10 -4.98
N ASP A 123 -22.50 -0.62 -4.35
CA ASP A 123 -22.36 -1.02 -2.94
C ASP A 123 -21.13 -1.90 -2.71
N ALA A 124 -20.71 -2.66 -3.73
CA ALA A 124 -19.49 -3.46 -3.66
C ALA A 124 -18.25 -2.56 -3.56
N TYR A 125 -18.17 -1.48 -4.34
CA TYR A 125 -17.11 -0.46 -4.21
C TYR A 125 -17.12 0.15 -2.81
N PHE A 126 -18.30 0.54 -2.33
CA PHE A 126 -18.45 1.13 -1.00
C PHE A 126 -17.85 0.23 0.07
N TRP A 127 -18.31 -1.02 0.17
CA TRP A 127 -17.84 -1.94 1.20
C TRP A 127 -16.37 -2.33 1.04
N ALA A 128 -15.90 -2.51 -0.20
CA ALA A 128 -14.50 -2.83 -0.46
C ALA A 128 -13.55 -1.78 0.13
N VAL A 129 -13.83 -0.49 -0.08
CA VAL A 129 -13.02 0.60 0.49
C VAL A 129 -13.01 0.57 2.02
N ARG A 130 -14.15 0.33 2.67
CA ARG A 130 -14.22 0.38 4.15
C ARG A 130 -13.51 -0.81 4.77
N ILE A 131 -13.68 -2.00 4.19
CA ILE A 131 -12.96 -3.20 4.64
C ILE A 131 -11.47 -3.03 4.37
N LYS A 132 -11.06 -2.49 3.20
CA LYS A 132 -9.67 -2.17 2.86
C LYS A 132 -9.03 -1.33 3.96
N TRP A 133 -9.65 -0.21 4.31
CA TRP A 133 -9.11 0.70 5.32
C TRP A 133 -9.08 0.07 6.72
N ALA A 134 -10.08 -0.72 7.08
CA ALA A 134 -10.09 -1.45 8.34
C ALA A 134 -8.93 -2.46 8.43
N THR A 135 -8.62 -3.19 7.34
CA THR A 135 -7.52 -4.16 7.31
C THR A 135 -6.16 -3.51 7.08
N ALA A 136 -6.10 -2.35 6.42
CA ALA A 136 -4.86 -1.61 6.15
C ALA A 136 -4.10 -1.25 7.43
N ILE A 137 -4.80 -0.92 8.52
CA ILE A 137 -4.19 -0.58 9.81
C ILE A 137 -3.28 -1.71 10.30
N ILE A 138 -3.73 -2.97 10.22
CA ILE A 138 -2.95 -4.13 10.66
C ILE A 138 -1.68 -4.27 9.82
N ILE A 139 -1.80 -4.10 8.50
CA ILE A 139 -0.66 -4.18 7.58
C ILE A 139 0.35 -3.07 7.83
N VAL A 140 -0.11 -1.84 8.04
CA VAL A 140 0.75 -0.68 8.38
C VAL A 140 1.51 -0.94 9.67
N LEU A 141 0.86 -1.49 10.70
CA LEU A 141 1.53 -1.84 11.96
C LEU A 141 2.62 -2.90 11.77
N VAL A 142 2.35 -3.95 10.98
CA VAL A 142 3.34 -5.01 10.67
C VAL A 142 4.57 -4.43 9.97
N ILE A 143 4.37 -3.56 8.98
CA ILE A 143 5.47 -2.91 8.25
C ILE A 143 6.25 -1.98 9.19
N ALA A 144 5.56 -1.18 10.00
CA ALA A 144 6.18 -0.24 10.94
C ALA A 144 7.08 -0.96 11.97
N ILE A 145 6.63 -2.10 12.50
CA ILE A 145 7.42 -2.94 13.42
C ILE A 145 8.74 -3.36 12.77
N VAL A 146 8.69 -3.82 11.52
CA VAL A 146 9.91 -4.26 10.81
C VAL A 146 10.84 -3.08 10.53
N ILE A 147 10.31 -1.92 10.14
CA ILE A 147 11.12 -0.70 9.97
C ILE A 147 11.84 -0.34 11.28
N ILE A 148 11.12 -0.28 12.41
CA ILE A 148 11.70 0.05 13.72
C ILE A 148 12.78 -0.98 14.09
N PHE A 149 12.50 -2.27 13.89
CA PHE A 149 13.47 -3.33 14.14
C PHE A 149 14.74 -3.16 13.29
N SER A 150 14.60 -2.89 11.99
CA SER A 150 15.74 -2.62 11.09
C SER A 150 16.58 -1.43 11.56
N LEU A 151 15.94 -0.35 11.99
CA LEU A 151 16.63 0.84 12.51
C LEU A 151 17.42 0.51 13.77
N ILE A 152 16.83 -0.22 14.72
CA ILE A 152 17.52 -0.64 15.96
C ILE A 152 18.74 -1.49 15.64
N VAL A 153 18.61 -2.47 14.73
CA VAL A 153 19.73 -3.34 14.32
C VAL A 153 20.84 -2.51 13.67
N LEU A 154 20.49 -1.58 12.78
CA LEU A 154 21.47 -0.72 12.10
C LEU A 154 22.21 0.21 13.08
N LEU A 155 21.51 0.76 14.08
CA LEU A 155 22.10 1.60 15.11
C LEU A 155 23.03 0.82 16.04
N ARG A 156 22.67 -0.42 16.40
CA ARG A 156 23.53 -1.32 17.22
C ARG A 156 24.73 -1.85 16.45
N ALA A 157 24.61 -2.03 15.13
CA ALA A 157 25.67 -2.53 14.27
C ALA A 157 26.78 -1.50 13.98
N ARG A 158 26.64 -0.24 14.42
CA ARG A 158 27.76 0.72 14.47
C ARG A 158 28.59 0.42 15.73
N PRO A 159 29.76 -0.25 15.62
CA PRO A 159 30.66 -0.36 16.76
C PRO A 159 31.24 1.03 17.02
N ASN A 160 31.53 1.35 18.28
CA ASN A 160 32.33 2.51 18.68
C ASN A 160 33.62 2.61 17.83
N ARG A 161 33.59 3.35 16.71
CA ARG A 161 34.79 3.84 16.03
C ARG A 161 35.25 5.10 16.75
N SER A 162 35.63 4.95 18.02
CA SER A 162 36.31 6.00 18.79
C SER A 162 36.88 5.43 20.08
N SER A 163 37.90 4.59 19.96
CA SER A 163 38.92 4.40 21.01
C SER A 163 40.01 3.50 20.47
N GLY A 164 40.91 4.09 19.70
CA GLY A 164 42.06 3.42 19.11
C GLY A 164 43.09 4.45 18.70
N THR A 165 43.70 5.05 19.73
CA THR A 165 45.02 5.70 19.82
C THR A 165 45.41 6.71 18.75
#